data_AF-A0A9E1RAT0-F1
#
_entry.id   AF-A0A9E1RAT0-F1
#
_cell.length_a   1.000
_cell.length_b   1.000
_cell.length_c   1.000
_cell.angle_alpha   90.00
_cell.angle_beta   90.00
_cell.angle_gamma   90.00
#
_symmetry.space_group_name_H-M   'P 1'
#
loop_
_entity.id
_entity.type
_entity.pdbx_description
1 polymer ?
#
loop_
_entity_poly.entity_id
_entity_poly.type
_entity_poly.pdbx_seq_one_letter_code
_entity_poly.pdbx_strand_id
1 'polypeptide(L)'
;MPNSKSKSEIYLGMGLMGMTGLAMGWVVHSPLLMTIAGLLGLVIGGFVGWLGGRLFMVIVCLGVLIGAFFGYRTGDRDILIIAAGSGGAIAGFMGAQIQMFFDRR
;
A
#
# COMPACT_ATOMS: atom_id res chain seq x y z
N MET A 1 27.08 -7.03 -0.72
CA MET A 1 26.60 -7.94 0.35
C MET A 1 25.25 -7.43 0.84
N PRO A 2 24.10 -8.04 0.48
CA PRO A 2 22.79 -7.54 0.91
C PRO A 2 22.56 -7.86 2.39
N ASN A 3 22.81 -6.83 3.19
CA ASN A 3 22.83 -6.81 4.65
C ASN A 3 21.40 -6.62 5.17
N SER A 4 20.83 -7.61 5.88
CA SER A 4 19.67 -7.61 6.82
C SER A 4 18.42 -6.71 6.61
N LYS A 5 18.56 -5.46 6.14
CA LYS A 5 17.49 -4.48 5.90
C LYS A 5 16.41 -4.92 4.90
N SER A 6 16.77 -5.70 3.87
CA SER A 6 15.83 -6.12 2.81
C SER A 6 14.73 -7.06 3.35
N LYS A 7 15.04 -7.97 4.28
CA LYS A 7 14.03 -8.88 4.84
C LYS A 7 12.95 -8.14 5.62
N SER A 8 13.34 -7.12 6.40
CA SER A 8 12.38 -6.32 7.18
C SER A 8 11.40 -5.55 6.29
N GLU A 9 11.84 -5.11 5.12
CA GLU A 9 11.02 -4.34 4.17
C GLU A 9 10.00 -5.24 3.46
N ILE A 10 10.39 -6.48 3.15
CA ILE A 10 9.49 -7.51 2.62
C ILE A 10 8.41 -7.88 3.64
N TYR A 11 8.76 -8.14 4.90
CA TYR A 11 7.77 -8.45 5.95
C TYR A 11 6.82 -7.28 6.22
N LEU A 12 7.32 -6.05 6.17
CA LEU A 12 6.52 -4.85 6.38
C LEU A 12 5.53 -4.60 5.25
N GLY A 13 5.93 -4.82 3.99
CA GLY A 13 5.04 -4.77 2.83
C GLY A 13 3.98 -5.86 2.82
N MET A 14 4.39 -7.08 3.13
CA MET A 14 3.51 -8.24 3.24
C MET A 14 2.46 -8.03 4.34
N GLY A 15 2.87 -7.49 5.49
CA GLY A 15 1.96 -7.13 6.59
C GLY A 15 0.99 -6.02 6.23
N LEU A 16 1.49 -4.90 5.67
CA LEU A 16 0.66 -3.74 5.32
C LEU A 16 -0.40 -4.08 4.26
N MET A 17 -0.01 -4.72 3.16
CA MET A 17 -0.93 -5.06 2.08
C MET A 17 -1.86 -6.22 2.45
N GLY A 18 -1.38 -7.20 3.23
CA GLY A 18 -2.23 -8.26 3.77
C GLY A 18 -3.31 -7.71 4.71
N MET A 19 -2.94 -6.80 5.62
CA MET A 19 -3.88 -6.13 6.52
C MET A 19 -4.88 -5.24 5.78
N THR A 20 -4.46 -4.53 4.73
CA THR A 20 -5.40 -3.73 3.93
C THR A 20 -6.37 -4.60 3.14
N GLY A 21 -5.93 -5.75 2.60
CA GLY A 21 -6.82 -6.73 1.96
C GLY A 21 -7.88 -7.29 2.92
N LEU A 22 -7.49 -7.60 4.16
CA LEU A 22 -8.42 -8.02 5.21
C LEU A 22 -9.39 -6.89 5.60
N ALA A 23 -8.90 -5.66 5.75
CA ALA A 23 -9.72 -4.50 6.09
C ALA A 23 -10.76 -4.19 4.99
N MET A 24 -10.38 -4.30 3.70
CA MET A 24 -11.32 -4.15 2.59
C MET A 24 -12.40 -5.24 2.61
N GLY A 25 -12.01 -6.49 2.86
CA GLY A 25 -12.96 -7.59 3.01
C GLY A 25 -13.96 -7.41 4.16
N TRP A 26 -13.50 -6.86 5.27
CA TRP A 26 -14.35 -6.52 6.41
C TRP A 26 -15.39 -5.47 6.06
N VAL A 27 -14.98 -4.40 5.35
CA VAL A 27 -15.89 -3.32 4.93
C VAL A 27 -16.99 -3.84 4.00
N VAL A 28 -16.67 -4.77 3.11
CA VAL A 28 -17.60 -5.33 2.11
C VAL A 28 -18.55 -6.40 2.69
N HIS A 29 -18.45 -6.73 3.99
CA HIS A 29 -19.32 -7.71 4.69
C HIS A 29 -19.37 -9.09 3.99
N SER A 30 -18.34 -9.45 3.23
CA SER A 30 -18.27 -10.72 2.51
C SER A 30 -17.03 -11.52 2.97
N PRO A 31 -17.22 -12.64 3.70
CA PRO A 31 -16.11 -13.43 4.24
C PRO A 31 -15.19 -14.00 3.16
N LEU A 32 -15.75 -14.32 1.98
CA LEU A 32 -15.03 -14.83 0.83
C LEU A 32 -14.13 -13.76 0.19
N LEU A 33 -14.63 -12.53 0.07
CA LEU A 33 -13.83 -11.41 -0.44
C LEU A 33 -12.71 -11.04 0.52
N MET A 34 -12.92 -11.20 1.83
CA MET A 34 -11.88 -10.96 2.84
C MET A 34 -10.69 -11.90 2.75
N THR A 35 -10.93 -13.19 2.58
CA THR A 35 -9.85 -14.18 2.46
C THR A 35 -9.10 -14.01 1.14
N ILE A 36 -9.82 -13.79 0.03
CA ILE A 36 -9.21 -13.61 -1.31
C ILE A 36 -8.42 -12.30 -1.38
N ALA A 37 -9.01 -11.18 -0.94
CA ALA A 37 -8.34 -9.87 -0.95
C ALA A 37 -7.17 -9.84 0.04
N GLY A 38 -7.29 -10.49 1.20
CA GLY A 38 -6.19 -10.64 2.16
C GLY A 38 -5.02 -11.46 1.60
N LEU A 39 -5.30 -12.60 0.96
CA LEU A 39 -4.26 -13.42 0.31
C LEU A 39 -3.58 -12.69 -0.85
N LEU A 40 -4.37 -12.06 -1.73
CA LEU A 40 -3.84 -11.23 -2.81
C LEU A 40 -3.00 -10.07 -2.26
N GLY A 41 -3.48 -9.38 -1.23
CA GLY A 41 -2.75 -8.32 -0.54
C GLY A 41 -1.43 -8.82 0.03
N LEU A 42 -1.39 -10.02 0.61
CA LEU A 42 -0.17 -10.60 1.16
C LEU A 42 0.86 -10.93 0.06
N VAL A 43 0.41 -11.54 -1.04
CA VAL A 43 1.28 -11.87 -2.20
C VAL A 43 1.83 -10.60 -2.86
N ILE A 44 0.96 -9.63 -3.14
CA ILE A 44 1.33 -8.36 -3.77
C ILE A 44 2.20 -7.54 -2.82
N GLY A 45 1.91 -7.53 -1.52
CA GLY A 45 2.71 -6.87 -0.48
C GLY A 45 4.11 -7.42 -0.35
N GLY A 46 4.25 -8.74 -0.43
CA GLY A 46 5.56 -9.39 -0.50
C GLY A 46 6.34 -8.97 -1.74
N PHE A 47 5.66 -8.90 -2.90
CA PHE A 47 6.27 -8.48 -4.16
C PHE A 47 6.71 -7.02 -4.15
N VAL A 48 5.85 -6.12 -3.64
CA VAL A 48 6.12 -4.68 -3.54
C VAL A 48 7.19 -4.39 -2.49
N GLY A 49 7.24 -5.13 -1.37
CA GLY A 49 8.31 -5.03 -0.38
C GLY A 49 9.64 -5.63 -0.81
N TRP A 50 9.61 -6.53 -1.81
CA TRP A 50 10.82 -7.01 -2.45
C TRP A 50 11.36 -6.05 -3.52
N LEU A 51 10.47 -5.38 -4.27
CA LEU A 51 10.81 -4.43 -5.34
C LEU A 51 11.12 -3.01 -4.83
N GLY A 52 10.45 -2.56 -3.76
CA GLY A 52 10.49 -1.17 -3.30
C GLY A 52 11.30 -1.00 -2.02
N GLY A 53 12.35 -0.17 -2.06
CA GLY A 53 13.08 0.24 -0.86
C GLY A 53 12.21 1.04 0.13
N ARG A 54 12.63 1.10 1.40
CA ARG A 54 11.94 1.77 2.53
C ARG A 54 11.19 3.07 2.21
N LEU A 55 11.79 3.94 1.41
CA LEU A 55 11.27 5.27 1.11
C LEU A 55 10.02 5.22 0.21
N PHE A 56 9.95 4.23 -0.69
CA PHE A 56 8.79 3.98 -1.53
C PHE A 56 7.56 3.60 -0.69
N MET A 57 7.73 2.72 0.30
CA MET A 57 6.64 2.34 1.21
C MET A 57 6.10 3.49 2.04
N VAL A 58 7.00 4.35 2.55
CA VAL A 58 6.59 5.52 3.34
C VAL A 58 5.77 6.49 2.48
N ILE A 59 6.20 6.74 1.24
CA ILE A 59 5.49 7.64 0.32
C ILE A 59 4.10 7.08 -0.01
N VAL A 60 3.99 5.79 -0.35
CA VAL A 60 2.70 5.15 -0.65
C VAL A 60 1.76 5.20 0.55
N CYS A 61 2.25 4.90 1.77
CA CYS A 61 1.44 4.98 2.98
C CYS A 61 0.93 6.41 3.23
N LEU A 62 1.78 7.42 3.06
CA LEU A 62 1.37 8.81 3.19
C LEU A 62 0.32 9.19 2.14
N GLY A 63 0.48 8.73 0.90
CA GLY A 63 -0.51 8.93 -0.17
C GLY A 63 -1.87 8.31 0.13
N VAL A 64 -1.89 7.06 0.62
CA VAL A 64 -3.12 6.39 1.04
C VAL A 64 -3.79 7.13 2.19
N LEU A 65 -3.03 7.58 3.20
CA LEU A 65 -3.57 8.33 4.35
C LEU A 65 -4.16 9.68 3.93
N ILE A 66 -3.47 10.41 3.06
CA ILE A 66 -3.95 11.70 2.53
C ILE A 66 -5.22 11.48 1.69
N GLY A 67 -5.21 10.48 0.81
CA GLY A 67 -6.39 10.11 0.01
C GLY A 67 -7.58 9.69 0.86
N ALA A 68 -7.36 8.88 1.89
CA ALA A 68 -8.39 8.46 2.84
C ALA A 68 -8.94 9.65 3.65
N PHE A 69 -8.08 10.58 4.09
CA PHE A 69 -8.50 11.78 4.81
C PHE A 69 -9.40 12.67 3.96
N PHE A 70 -9.03 12.88 2.69
CA PHE A 70 -9.87 13.60 1.73
C PHE A 70 -11.19 12.88 1.46
N GLY A 71 -11.16 11.55 1.29
CA GLY A 71 -12.37 10.75 1.11
C GLY A 71 -13.30 10.78 2.32
N TYR A 72 -12.76 10.78 3.54
CA TYR A 72 -13.53 10.89 4.78
C TYR A 72 -14.24 12.24 4.91
N ARG A 73 -13.59 13.34 4.48
CA ARG A 73 -14.19 14.68 4.47
C ARG A 73 -15.39 14.79 3.53
N THR A 74 -15.45 13.97 2.49
CA THR A 74 -16.53 13.97 1.49
C THR A 74 -17.76 13.17 1.94
N GLY A 75 -17.65 12.34 2.98
CA GLY A 75 -18.79 11.72 3.67
C GLY A 75 -19.33 10.41 3.06
N ASP A 76 -18.84 9.99 1.89
CA ASP A 76 -19.29 8.76 1.23
C ASP A 76 -18.28 7.61 1.38
N ARG A 77 -18.79 6.44 1.81
CA ARG A 77 -17.95 5.26 2.12
C ARG A 77 -17.26 4.70 0.88
N ASP A 78 -17.92 4.78 -0.27
CA ASP A 78 -17.37 4.35 -1.57
C ASP A 78 -16.29 5.32 -2.07
N ILE A 79 -16.50 6.62 -1.86
CA ILE A 79 -15.53 7.66 -2.19
C ILE A 79 -14.28 7.52 -1.33
N LEU A 80 -14.41 7.10 -0.07
CA LEU A 80 -13.26 6.87 0.82
C LEU A 80 -12.31 5.79 0.28
N ILE A 81 -12.84 4.67 -0.20
CA ILE A 81 -12.05 3.57 -0.76
C ILE A 81 -11.37 4.01 -2.06
N ILE A 82 -12.09 4.69 -2.94
CA ILE A 82 -11.58 5.18 -4.22
C ILE A 82 -10.51 6.28 -4.01
N ALA A 83 -10.74 7.20 -3.07
CA ALA A 83 -9.80 8.27 -2.75
C ALA A 83 -8.53 7.73 -2.07
N ALA A 84 -8.66 6.77 -1.15
CA ALA A 84 -7.52 6.09 -0.54
C ALA A 84 -6.69 5.31 -1.58
N GLY A 85 -7.36 4.58 -2.48
CA GLY A 85 -6.70 3.83 -3.55
C GLY A 85 -5.97 4.72 -4.55
N SER A 86 -6.62 5.79 -5.01
CA SER A 86 -6.02 6.76 -5.93
C SER A 86 -4.86 7.53 -5.29
N GLY A 87 -4.97 7.93 -4.02
CA GLY A 87 -3.89 8.55 -3.26
C GLY A 87 -2.66 7.64 -3.13
N GLY A 88 -2.87 6.35 -2.88
CA GLY A 88 -1.81 5.35 -2.87
C GLY A 88 -1.12 5.17 -4.22
N ALA A 89 -1.89 5.13 -5.31
CA ALA A 89 -1.36 4.98 -6.66
C ALA A 89 -0.53 6.19 -7.10
N ILE A 90 -1.02 7.41 -6.86
CA ILE A 90 -0.31 8.67 -7.19
C ILE A 90 0.99 8.77 -6.40
N ALA A 91 0.95 8.48 -5.10
CA ALA A 91 2.13 8.52 -4.26
C ALA A 91 3.13 7.41 -4.61
N GLY A 92 2.66 6.23 -5.01
CA GLY A 92 3.51 5.17 -5.55
C GLY A 92 4.24 5.62 -6.82
N PHE A 93 3.53 6.28 -7.75
CA PHE A 93 4.16 6.83 -8.94
C PHE A 93 5.21 7.89 -8.59
N MET A 94 4.89 8.85 -7.71
CA MET A 94 5.86 9.85 -7.24
C MET A 94 7.06 9.21 -6.53
N GLY A 95 6.83 8.18 -5.70
CA GLY A 95 7.88 7.46 -5.01
C GLY A 95 8.85 6.78 -5.97
N ALA A 96 8.33 6.14 -7.03
CA ALA A 96 9.16 5.56 -8.09
C ALA A 96 9.97 6.64 -8.84
N GLN A 97 9.37 7.78 -9.16
CA GLN A 97 10.08 8.90 -9.80
C GLN A 97 11.19 9.46 -8.92
N ILE A 98 10.94 9.64 -7.62
CA ILE A 98 11.95 10.11 -6.64
C ILE A 98 13.10 9.10 -6.55
N GLN A 99 12.79 7.80 -6.52
CA GLN A 99 13.79 6.74 -6.44
C GLN A 99 14.68 6.73 -7.69
N MET A 100 14.10 6.85 -8.89
CA MET A 100 14.84 6.96 -10.15
C MET A 100 15.69 8.24 -10.22
N PHE A 101 15.24 9.35 -9.62
CA PHE A 101 15.97 10.61 -9.61
C PHE A 101 17.17 10.58 -8.65
N PHE A 102 17.06 9.89 -7.52
CA PHE A 102 18.13 9.75 -6.52
C PHE A 102 19.11 8.62 -6.81
N ASP A 103 18.68 7.53 -7.45
CA ASP A 103 19.54 6.40 -7.84
C ASP A 103 20.51 6.75 -8.98
N ARG A 104 20.33 7.91 -9.62
CA ARG A 104 21.18 8.41 -10.71
C ARG A 104 22.39 9.25 -10.23
N ARG A 105 22.74 9.23 -8.94
CA ARG A 105 23.93 9.89 -8.38
C ARG A 105 24.90 8.91 -7.73
#